data_AF-A0A7C0YRY2-F1
#
_entry.id   AF-A0A7C0YRY2-F1
#
_cell.length_a   1.000
_cell.length_b   1.000
_cell.length_c   1.000
_cell.angle_alpha   90.00
_cell.angle_beta   90.00
_cell.angle_gamma   90.00
#
_symmetry.space_group_name_H-M   'P 1'
#
loop_
_entity.id
_entity.type
_entity.pdbx_description
1 polymer ?
#
loop_
_entity_poly.entity_id
_entity_poly.type
_entity_poly.pdbx_seq_one_letter_code
_entity_poly.pdbx_strand_id
1 'polypeptide(L)' 'LIDPGKPQQNAFVERSHRSDQEAFYDIIRFRNEKELKYELKLWNIRYNNLEHCGLDGRTPNEALRLFRVQNVRA' A
#
# COMPACT_ATOMS: atom_id res chain seq x y z
N LEU A 1 12.64 -14.50 -1.39
CA LEU A 1 13.19 -14.02 -2.68
C LEU A 1 12.19 -14.40 -3.77
N ILE A 2 12.00 -13.57 -4.79
CA ILE A 2 11.12 -13.89 -5.92
C ILE A 2 11.88 -14.87 -6.82
N ASP A 3 11.28 -16.02 -7.12
CA ASP A 3 11.88 -17.01 -8.00
C ASP A 3 11.94 -16.48 -9.45
N PRO A 4 13.06 -16.64 -10.15
CA PRO A 4 13.14 -16.31 -11.57
C PRO A 4 12.02 -16.99 -12.38
N GLY A 5 11.37 -16.22 -13.26
CA GLY A 5 10.27 -16.72 -14.09
C GLY A 5 8.91 -16.83 -13.39
N LYS A 6 8.77 -16.41 -12.12
CA LYS A 6 7.49 -16.43 -11.38
C LYS A 6 6.96 -15.03 -11.03
N PRO A 7 6.50 -14.24 -12.02
CA PRO A 7 6.03 -12.88 -11.78
C PRO A 7 4.82 -12.81 -10.84
N GLN A 8 4.04 -13.89 -10.70
CA GLN A 8 2.88 -13.88 -9.79
C GLN A 8 3.27 -13.69 -8.32
N GLN A 9 4.49 -14.07 -7.92
CA GLN A 9 4.98 -13.85 -6.54
C GLN A 9 5.12 -12.37 -6.18
N ASN A 10 5.25 -11.49 -7.17
CA ASN A 10 5.36 -10.05 -6.98
C ASN A 10 4.10 -9.26 -7.39
N ALA A 11 3.09 -9.94 -7.93
CA ALA A 11 1.95 -9.28 -8.57
C ALA A 11 1.15 -8.36 -7.64
N PHE A 12 1.12 -8.64 -6.33
CA PHE A 12 0.45 -7.78 -5.35
C PHE A 12 1.21 -6.47 -5.13
N VAL A 13 2.53 -6.54 -5.01
CA VAL A 13 3.40 -5.37 -4.81
C VAL A 13 3.33 -4.47 -6.04
N GLU A 14 3.46 -5.06 -7.23
CA GLU A 14 3.38 -4.30 -8.49
C GLU A 14 2.03 -3.60 -8.68
N ARG A 15 0.93 -4.23 -8.25
CA ARG A 15 -0.39 -3.57 -8.25
C ARG A 15 -0.46 -2.42 -7.25
N SER A 16 0.06 -2.60 -6.04
CA SER A 16 0.12 -1.53 -5.03
C SER A 16 0.90 -0.33 -5.55
N HIS A 17 2.08 -0.56 -6.12
CA HIS A 17 2.90 0.51 -6.70
C HIS A 17 2.19 1.27 -7.82
N ARG A 18 1.44 0.57 -8.67
CA ARG A 18 0.63 1.23 -9.71
C ARG A 18 -0.47 2.10 -9.10
N SER A 19 -1.20 1.60 -8.11
CA SER A 19 -2.22 2.38 -7.42
C SER A 19 -1.64 3.62 -6.76
N ASP A 20 -0.47 3.51 -6.12
CA ASP A 20 0.23 4.66 -5.54
C ASP A 20 0.71 5.64 -6.62
N GLN A 21 1.17 5.14 -7.76
CA GLN A 21 1.55 6.00 -8.89
C GLN A 21 0.37 6.85 -9.34
N GLU A 22 -0.75 6.21 -9.67
CA GLU A 22 -1.92 6.85 -10.25
C GLU A 22 -2.65 7.77 -9.26
N ALA A 23 -2.70 7.41 -7.97
CA ALA A 23 -3.49 8.11 -6.97
C ALA A 23 -2.70 9.07 -6.08
N PHE A 24 -1.38 8.90 -5.96
CA PHE A 24 -0.53 9.72 -5.11
C PHE A 24 0.53 10.46 -5.92
N TYR A 25 1.43 9.75 -6.60
CA TYR A 25 2.60 10.39 -7.23
C TYR A 25 2.24 11.25 -8.46
N ASP A 26 1.25 10.85 -9.25
CA ASP A 26 0.82 11.61 -10.43
C ASP A 26 -0.01 12.85 -10.05
N ILE A 27 -0.66 12.81 -8.88
CA ILE A 27 -1.61 13.83 -8.43
C ILE A 27 -0.94 14.86 -7.51
N ILE A 28 -0.17 14.40 -6.52
CA ILE A 28 0.39 15.24 -5.46
C ILE A 28 1.75 15.80 -5.90
N ARG A 29 1.89 17.13 -5.82
CA ARG A 29 3.16 17.82 -6.05
C ARG A 29 3.81 18.16 -4.71
N PHE A 30 5.10 17.85 -4.60
CA PHE A 30 5.91 18.13 -3.42
C PHE A 30 7.14 18.94 -3.83
N ARG A 31 7.55 19.90 -3.00
CA ARG A 31 8.66 20.82 -3.28
C ARG A 31 10.00 20.27 -2.79
N ASN A 32 9.96 19.36 -1.83
CA ASN A 32 11.15 18.77 -1.23
C ASN A 32 10.82 17.41 -0.61
N GLU A 33 11.87 16.66 -0.26
CA GLU A 33 11.77 15.32 0.30
C GLU A 33 11.00 15.29 1.64
N LYS A 34 11.08 16.33 2.45
CA LYS A 34 10.38 16.40 3.74
C LYS A 34 8.86 16.46 3.55
N GLU A 35 8.40 17.26 2.60
CA GLU A 35 6.99 17.34 2.22
C GLU A 35 6.50 16.03 1.61
N LEU A 36 7.28 15.42 0.72
CA LEU A 36 6.98 14.08 0.17
C LEU A 36 6.78 13.05 1.29
N LYS A 37 7.70 12.96 2.25
CA LYS A 37 7.60 12.00 3.37
C LYS A 37 6.36 12.24 4.23
N TYR A 38 6.00 13.51 4.44
CA TYR A 38 4.82 13.88 5.20
C TYR A 38 3.53 13.46 4.47
N GLU A 39 3.39 13.83 3.20
CA GLU A 39 2.24 13.46 2.38
C GLU A 39 2.13 11.93 2.20
N LEU A 40 3.26 11.25 2.02
CA LEU A 40 3.30 9.79 1.90
C LEU A 40 2.83 9.10 3.19
N LYS A 41 3.16 9.66 4.36
CA LYS A 41 2.64 9.17 5.64
C LYS A 41 1.13 9.32 5.73
N LEU A 42 0.59 10.47 5.32
CA LEU A 42 -0.86 10.70 5.29
C LEU A 42 -1.56 9.77 4.30
N TRP A 43 -0.98 9.60 3.12
CA TRP A 43 -1.47 8.66 2.11
C TRP A 43 -1.52 7.23 2.64
N ASN A 44 -0.44 6.75 3.26
CA ASN A 44 -0.41 5.42 3.87
C ASN A 44 -1.46 5.25 4.96
N ILE A 45 -1.69 6.26 5.80
CA ILE A 45 -2.76 6.22 6.79
C ILE A 45 -4.13 6.13 6.10
N ARG A 46 -4.38 6.94 5.07
CA ARG A 46 -5.65 6.94 4.34
C ARG A 46 -5.90 5.60 3.63
N TYR A 47 -4.95 5.14 2.82
CA TYR A 47 -5.10 3.94 2.00
C TYR A 47 -5.31 2.68 2.84
N ASN A 48 -4.57 2.54 3.95
CA ASN A 48 -4.68 1.39 4.85
C ASN A 48 -5.94 1.41 5.75
N ASN A 49 -6.70 2.51 5.72
CA ASN A 49 -8.01 2.64 6.38
C ASN A 49 -9.17 2.85 5.38
N LEU A 50 -8.91 2.71 4.08
CA LEU A 50 -9.95 2.67 3.05
C LEU A 50 -10.38 1.21 2.83
N GLU A 51 -11.66 0.99 2.51
CA GLU A 51 -12.17 -0.34 2.18
C GLU A 51 -11.68 -0.81 0.81
N HIS A 52 -11.39 -2.10 0.67
CA HIS A 52 -10.97 -2.68 -0.60
C HIS A 52 -11.89 -3.85 -0.97
N CYS A 53 -12.37 -3.87 -2.22
CA CYS A 53 -13.20 -4.97 -2.72
C CYS A 53 -12.48 -6.32 -2.65
N GLY A 54 -11.15 -6.34 -2.83
CA GLY A 54 -10.34 -7.55 -2.71
C GLY A 54 -10.15 -8.07 -1.27
N LEU A 55 -10.65 -7.33 -0.27
CA LEU A 55 -10.64 -7.70 1.15
C LEU A 55 -12.08 -7.84 1.69
N ASP A 56 -13.04 -8.18 0.84
CA ASP A 56 -14.46 -8.31 1.19
C ASP A 56 -15.03 -7.04 1.85
N GLY A 57 -14.63 -5.86 1.34
CA GLY A 57 -15.07 -4.56 1.87
C GLY A 57 -14.37 -4.14 3.17
N ARG A 58 -13.34 -4.86 3.61
CA ARG A 58 -12.52 -4.49 4.77
C ARG A 58 -11.37 -3.57 4.37
N THR A 59 -10.85 -2.84 5.36
CA THR A 59 -9.61 -2.11 5.23
C THR A 59 -8.39 -3.05 5.37
N PRO A 60 -7.21 -2.70 4.83
CA PRO A 60 -5.99 -3.46 5.04
C PRO A 60 -5.67 -3.63 6.53
N ASN A 61 -5.85 -2.59 7.35
CA ASN A 61 -5.63 -2.66 8.79
C ASN A 61 -6.59 -3.64 9.50
N GLU A 62 -7.85 -3.74 9.07
CA GLU A 62 -8.78 -4.73 9.61
C GLU A 62 -8.40 -6.15 9.18
N ALA A 63 -8.05 -6.34 7.91
CA ALA A 63 -7.58 -7.62 7.40
C ALA A 63 -6.35 -8.10 8.19
N LEU A 64 -5.37 -7.22 8.43
CA LEU A 64 -4.17 -7.52 9.23
C LEU A 64 -4.47 -7.92 10.69
N ARG A 65 -5.60 -7.49 11.26
CA ARG A 65 -6.02 -7.91 12.60
C ARG A 65 -6.67 -9.30 12.60
N LEU A 66 -7.35 -9.65 11.51
CA LEU A 66 -8.04 -10.93 11.34
C LEU A 66 -7.06 -12.06 11.02
N PHE A 67 -6.16 -11.79 10.08
CA PHE A 67 -5.05 -12.68 9.81
C PHE A 67 -4.01 -12.42 10.90
N ARG A 68 -3.72 -13.39 11.77
CA ARG A 68 -2.62 -13.28 12.74
C ARG A 68 -1.28 -13.24 12.00
N VAL A 69 -0.98 -12.11 11.37
CA VAL A 69 0.27 -11.91 10.65
C VAL A 69 1.36 -11.76 11.71
N GLN A 70 2.25 -12.75 11.78
CA GLN A 70 3.27 -12.81 12.84
C GLN A 70 4.32 -11.68 12.77
N ASN A 71 4.30 -10.82 11.75
CA ASN A 71 5.38 -9.87 11.47
C ASN A 71 4.90 -8.49 11.00
N VAL A 72 3.99 -7.84 11.73
CA VAL A 72 3.70 -6.41 11.52
C VAL A 72 4.08 -5.65 12.78
N ARG A 73 5.18 -4.89 12.74
CA ARG A 73 5.52 -3.93 13.81
C ARG A 73 4.82 -2.61 13.52
N ALA A 74 4.12 -2.09 14.54
CA ALA A 74 3.45 -0.79 14.54
C ALA A 74 4.43 0.37 14.47
#